data_AF-A0A8J8NQT0-F1
#
_entry.id   AF-A0A8J8NQT0-F1
#
_cell.length_a   1.000
_cell.length_b   1.000
_cell.length_c   1.000
_cell.angle_alpha   90.00
_cell.angle_beta   90.00
_cell.angle_gamma   90.00
#
_symmetry.space_group_name_H-M   'P 1'
#
loop_
_entity.id
_entity.type
_entity.pdbx_description
1 polymer ?
#
loop_
_entity_poly.entity_id
_entity_poly.type
_entity_poly.pdbx_seq_one_letter_code
_entity_poly.pdbx_strand_id
1 'polypeptide(L)'
;MEKDVQNSQALLRDSELKRAKLHDDIQESSHQMHEQAAKSKIFQDQIINENRALAGEIQRLKQVIEQMEGERIQVIASFHKEKAELHQRQQAQLAERDFKIKELLQFNLQLEANIKQQGDINKMNADISDQLLNQIELNRQQEEQKKVLQRELLVSADYIGKLEEKVYSANKTSLELLNELKEAEDEMEGLRNYIVELKGKMSVYIPAKDDQIDLKLAEFINNYPERQRLKILFLRESEGVYQFGSRRVAVRVDKDKINIRVGGGYLQIDEFLDQYTPQELEKQDRKDPLKRFSEKIVVQKTLVGKEIKESSPIRNSLLGSQYLSQPSNRSNGSPSKY
;
A
#
# COMPACT_ATOMS: atom_id res chain seq x y z
N MET A 1 127.09 -107.32 115.43
CA MET A 1 126.53 -106.21 116.20
C MET A 1 127.03 -104.82 115.78
N GLU A 2 128.00 -104.70 114.85
CA GLU A 2 128.44 -103.40 114.29
C GLU A 2 127.77 -103.05 112.94
N LYS A 3 127.10 -104.03 112.30
CA LYS A 3 126.38 -103.86 111.02
C LYS A 3 124.97 -103.25 111.15
N ASP A 4 124.36 -103.26 112.33
CA ASP A 4 123.00 -102.72 112.54
C ASP A 4 122.98 -101.23 112.90
N VAL A 5 124.11 -100.67 113.35
CA VAL A 5 124.24 -99.23 113.64
C VAL A 5 124.44 -98.40 112.36
N GLN A 6 125.09 -98.98 111.34
CA GLN A 6 125.22 -98.32 110.03
C GLN A 6 123.90 -98.28 109.24
N ASN A 7 123.01 -99.25 109.45
CA ASN A 7 121.73 -99.31 108.72
C ASN A 7 120.69 -98.32 109.30
N SER A 8 120.72 -98.07 110.60
CA SER A 8 119.85 -97.07 111.26
C SER A 8 120.25 -95.63 110.90
N GLN A 9 121.55 -95.33 110.79
CA GLN A 9 122.02 -94.02 110.31
C GLN A 9 121.74 -93.78 108.81
N ALA A 10 121.68 -94.85 108.00
CA ALA A 10 121.27 -94.75 106.60
C ALA A 10 119.76 -94.48 106.45
N LEU A 11 118.92 -95.10 107.28
CA LEU A 11 117.46 -94.87 107.26
C LEU A 11 117.05 -93.49 107.79
N LEU A 12 117.76 -92.96 108.80
CA LEU A 12 117.55 -91.59 109.28
C LEU A 12 117.98 -90.55 108.25
N ARG A 13 119.11 -90.77 107.55
CA ARG A 13 119.50 -89.93 106.41
C ARG A 13 118.53 -90.02 105.26
N ASP A 14 118.02 -91.20 104.90
CA ASP A 14 117.06 -91.35 103.81
C ASP A 14 115.68 -90.77 104.15
N SER A 15 115.27 -90.84 105.43
CA SER A 15 114.07 -90.18 105.94
C SER A 15 114.21 -88.66 105.99
N GLU A 16 115.36 -88.13 106.41
CA GLU A 16 115.65 -86.69 106.36
C GLU A 16 115.80 -86.21 104.91
N LEU A 17 116.39 -87.01 104.02
CA LEU A 17 116.48 -86.69 102.60
C LEU A 17 115.09 -86.69 101.95
N LYS A 18 114.22 -87.66 102.28
CA LYS A 18 112.83 -87.70 101.80
C LYS A 18 111.99 -86.57 102.40
N ARG A 19 112.25 -86.17 103.65
CA ARG A 19 111.56 -85.05 104.28
C ARG A 19 112.04 -83.70 103.75
N ALA A 20 113.34 -83.56 103.46
CA ALA A 20 113.90 -82.41 102.77
C ALA A 20 113.39 -82.35 101.33
N LYS A 21 113.35 -83.48 100.62
CA LYS A 21 112.82 -83.57 99.25
C LYS A 21 111.32 -83.33 99.19
N LEU A 22 110.55 -83.81 100.17
CA LEU A 22 109.13 -83.48 100.28
C LEU A 22 108.92 -82.01 100.67
N HIS A 23 109.79 -81.43 101.48
CA HIS A 23 109.74 -79.99 101.79
C HIS A 23 110.12 -79.15 100.57
N ASP A 24 111.10 -79.59 99.77
CA ASP A 24 111.49 -78.99 98.49
C ASP A 24 110.36 -79.16 97.47
N ASP A 25 109.70 -80.33 97.37
CA ASP A 25 108.55 -80.57 96.50
C ASP A 25 107.32 -79.76 96.95
N ILE A 26 107.11 -79.56 98.26
CA ILE A 26 106.05 -78.69 98.78
C ILE A 26 106.40 -77.22 98.54
N GLN A 27 107.67 -76.82 98.66
CA GLN A 27 108.10 -75.46 98.33
C GLN A 27 108.02 -75.21 96.83
N GLU A 28 108.42 -76.16 96.00
CA GLU A 28 108.39 -76.10 94.55
C GLU A 28 106.94 -76.17 94.06
N SER A 29 106.09 -77.02 94.63
CA SER A 29 104.65 -77.04 94.36
C SER A 29 103.97 -75.77 94.84
N SER A 30 104.39 -75.19 95.97
CA SER A 30 103.88 -73.89 96.45
C SER A 30 104.34 -72.74 95.55
N HIS A 31 105.58 -72.79 95.07
CA HIS A 31 106.13 -71.82 94.14
C HIS A 31 105.48 -71.95 92.75
N GLN A 32 105.24 -73.17 92.27
CA GLN A 32 104.49 -73.45 91.05
C GLN A 32 103.03 -73.06 91.20
N MET A 33 102.40 -73.31 92.34
CA MET A 33 101.03 -72.84 92.63
C MET A 33 100.97 -71.31 92.71
N HIS A 34 101.97 -70.64 93.31
CA HIS A 34 102.04 -69.18 93.33
C HIS A 34 102.33 -68.59 91.95
N GLU A 35 103.18 -69.23 91.15
CA GLU A 35 103.47 -68.82 89.77
C GLU A 35 102.27 -69.06 88.86
N GLN A 36 101.58 -70.19 89.01
CA GLN A 36 100.36 -70.51 88.27
C GLN A 36 99.19 -69.62 88.72
N ALA A 37 99.08 -69.30 90.01
CA ALA A 37 98.13 -68.31 90.51
C ALA A 37 98.46 -66.90 90.00
N ALA A 38 99.73 -66.52 89.90
CA ALA A 38 100.16 -65.25 89.31
C ALA A 38 99.86 -65.19 87.81
N LYS A 39 100.17 -66.25 87.04
CA LYS A 39 99.82 -66.38 85.62
C LYS A 39 98.31 -66.36 85.41
N SER A 40 97.56 -67.07 86.25
CA SER A 40 96.09 -67.08 86.20
C SER A 40 95.50 -65.72 86.55
N LYS A 41 96.09 -64.99 87.51
CA LYS A 41 95.71 -63.62 87.83
C LYS A 41 95.99 -62.66 86.68
N ILE A 42 97.18 -62.74 86.06
CA ILE A 42 97.53 -61.94 84.88
C ILE A 42 96.58 -62.21 83.72
N PHE A 43 96.27 -63.48 83.44
CA PHE A 43 95.31 -63.87 82.40
C PHE A 43 93.89 -63.38 82.72
N GLN A 44 93.46 -63.49 83.98
CA GLN A 44 92.17 -62.98 84.43
C GLN A 44 92.10 -61.45 84.31
N ASP A 45 93.16 -60.73 84.66
CA ASP A 45 93.26 -59.27 84.50
C ASP A 45 93.29 -58.88 83.02
N GLN A 46 93.94 -59.66 82.14
CA GLN A 46 93.89 -59.48 80.69
C GLN A 46 92.46 -59.67 80.17
N ILE A 47 91.76 -60.72 80.56
CA ILE A 47 90.35 -60.96 80.19
C ILE A 47 89.45 -59.83 80.72
N ILE A 48 89.65 -59.38 81.95
CA ILE A 48 88.87 -58.28 82.53
C ILE A 48 89.12 -56.99 81.74
N ASN A 49 90.37 -56.69 81.40
CA ASN A 49 90.74 -55.51 80.61
C ASN A 49 90.17 -55.59 79.18
N GLU A 50 90.24 -56.76 78.55
CA GLU A 50 89.69 -57.00 77.21
C GLU A 50 88.16 -56.91 77.22
N ASN A 51 87.49 -57.54 78.19
CA ASN A 51 86.03 -57.41 78.38
C ASN A 51 85.62 -55.96 78.63
N ARG A 52 86.42 -55.20 79.38
CA ARG A 52 86.19 -53.77 79.63
C ARG A 52 86.37 -52.95 78.35
N ALA A 53 87.36 -53.26 77.53
CA ALA A 53 87.59 -52.64 76.23
C ALA A 53 86.44 -52.96 75.25
N LEU A 54 86.04 -54.23 75.15
CA LEU A 54 84.91 -54.69 74.34
C LEU A 54 83.59 -54.05 74.78
N ALA A 55 83.34 -53.94 76.10
CA ALA A 55 82.17 -53.25 76.61
C ALA A 55 82.16 -51.76 76.23
N GLY A 56 83.32 -51.09 76.30
CA GLY A 56 83.48 -49.71 75.84
C GLY A 56 83.24 -49.57 74.33
N GLU A 57 83.71 -50.52 73.52
CA GLU A 57 83.51 -50.51 72.08
C GLU A 57 82.06 -50.81 71.70
N ILE A 58 81.40 -51.76 72.36
CA ILE A 58 79.95 -52.00 72.22
C ILE A 58 79.16 -50.73 72.56
N GLN A 59 79.55 -49.99 73.60
CA GLN A 59 78.89 -48.75 73.97
C GLN A 59 79.07 -47.67 72.90
N ARG A 60 80.28 -47.53 72.33
CA ARG A 60 80.52 -46.61 71.20
C ARG A 60 79.72 -46.98 69.97
N LEU A 61 79.71 -48.26 69.58
CA LEU A 61 78.93 -48.73 68.44
C LEU A 61 77.43 -48.50 68.64
N LYS A 62 76.92 -48.69 69.86
CA LYS A 62 75.52 -48.35 70.18
C LYS A 62 75.23 -46.87 70.00
N GLN A 63 76.10 -45.99 70.48
CA GLN A 63 75.95 -44.54 70.29
C GLN A 63 76.00 -44.15 68.81
N VAL A 64 76.88 -44.77 68.01
CA VAL A 64 76.95 -44.54 66.56
C VAL A 64 75.68 -45.03 65.86
N ILE A 65 75.17 -46.22 66.21
CA ILE A 65 73.91 -46.73 65.65
C ILE A 65 72.75 -45.79 66.00
N GLU A 66 72.64 -45.35 67.25
CA GLU A 66 71.59 -44.43 67.69
C GLU A 66 71.68 -43.08 66.97
N GLN A 67 72.89 -42.55 66.79
CA GLN A 67 73.12 -41.35 66.00
C GLN A 67 72.71 -41.55 64.53
N MET A 68 73.15 -42.64 63.89
CA MET A 68 72.81 -42.95 62.50
C MET A 68 71.30 -43.19 62.31
N GLU A 69 70.62 -43.81 63.27
CA GLU A 69 69.17 -43.97 63.25
C GLU A 69 68.46 -42.62 63.38
N GLY A 70 68.96 -41.74 64.26
CA GLY A 70 68.48 -40.36 64.37
C GLY A 70 68.61 -39.58 63.06
N GLU A 71 69.80 -39.63 62.44
CA GLU A 71 70.05 -39.01 61.13
C GLU A 71 69.16 -39.61 60.03
N ARG A 72 69.01 -40.94 59.99
CA ARG A 72 68.13 -41.62 59.04
C ARG A 72 66.67 -41.17 59.20
N ILE A 73 66.17 -41.08 60.43
CA ILE A 73 64.80 -40.60 60.72
C ILE A 73 64.65 -39.16 60.26
N GLN A 74 65.65 -38.29 60.50
CA GLN A 74 65.63 -36.91 60.08
C GLN A 74 65.58 -36.76 58.55
N VAL A 75 66.37 -37.56 57.82
CA VAL A 75 66.38 -37.58 56.34
C VAL A 75 65.04 -38.09 55.78
N ILE A 76 64.47 -39.14 56.38
CA ILE A 76 63.15 -39.64 55.97
C ILE A 76 62.07 -38.57 56.22
N ALA A 77 62.10 -37.89 57.36
CA ALA A 77 61.17 -36.82 57.69
C ALA A 77 61.31 -35.63 56.73
N SER A 78 62.54 -35.21 56.38
CA SER A 78 62.76 -34.13 55.43
C SER A 78 62.30 -34.51 54.01
N PHE A 79 62.57 -35.73 53.57
CA PHE A 79 62.09 -36.25 52.28
C PHE A 79 60.56 -36.29 52.20
N HIS A 80 59.88 -36.76 53.25
CA HIS A 80 58.42 -36.76 53.31
C HIS A 80 57.84 -35.35 53.30
N LYS A 81 58.47 -34.41 54.02
CA LYS A 81 58.09 -33.00 54.02
C LYS A 81 58.23 -32.39 52.62
N GLU A 82 59.38 -32.55 51.97
CA GLU A 82 59.62 -32.03 50.62
C GLU A 82 58.65 -32.64 49.60
N LYS A 83 58.39 -33.96 49.68
CA LYS A 83 57.41 -34.64 48.83
C LYS A 83 55.99 -34.09 49.03
N ALA A 84 55.60 -33.82 50.28
CA ALA A 84 54.29 -33.22 50.59
C ALA A 84 54.19 -31.78 50.05
N GLU A 85 55.24 -30.97 50.23
CA GLU A 85 55.29 -29.60 49.68
C GLU A 85 55.24 -29.60 48.14
N LEU A 86 55.95 -30.51 47.48
CA LEU A 86 55.91 -30.66 46.03
C LEU A 86 54.51 -31.03 45.54
N HIS A 87 53.87 -32.00 46.20
CA HIS A 87 52.50 -32.40 45.88
C HIS A 87 51.50 -31.27 46.09
N GLN A 88 51.64 -30.50 47.18
CA GLN A 88 50.82 -29.32 47.44
C GLN A 88 50.99 -28.25 46.37
N ARG A 89 52.24 -27.97 45.93
CA ARG A 89 52.51 -27.03 44.84
C ARG A 89 51.89 -27.49 43.52
N GLN A 90 52.00 -28.77 43.20
CA GLN A 90 51.38 -29.33 41.99
C GLN A 90 49.85 -29.23 42.03
N GLN A 91 49.23 -29.54 43.17
CA GLN A 91 47.78 -29.37 43.35
C GLN A 91 47.34 -27.92 43.22
N ALA A 92 48.10 -26.96 43.77
CA ALA A 92 47.81 -25.54 43.62
C ALA A 92 47.89 -25.10 42.15
N GLN A 93 48.91 -25.55 41.42
CA GLN A 93 49.04 -25.27 39.98
C GLN A 93 47.92 -25.88 39.15
N LEU A 94 47.48 -27.11 39.46
CA LEU A 94 46.35 -27.74 38.79
C LEU A 94 45.06 -26.95 39.05
N ALA A 95 44.81 -26.55 40.31
CA ALA A 95 43.64 -25.74 40.66
C ALA A 95 43.63 -24.38 39.94
N GLU A 96 44.78 -23.72 39.82
CA GLU A 96 44.92 -22.46 39.07
C GLU A 96 44.63 -22.66 37.58
N ARG A 97 45.18 -23.73 36.98
CA ARG A 97 44.91 -24.07 35.57
C ARG A 97 43.44 -24.42 35.34
N ASP A 98 42.83 -25.17 36.23
CA ASP A 98 41.40 -25.52 36.15
C ASP A 98 40.52 -24.28 36.25
N PHE A 99 40.87 -23.33 37.14
CA PHE A 99 40.21 -22.04 37.21
C PHE A 99 40.33 -21.30 35.89
N LYS A 100 41.54 -21.24 35.30
CA LYS A 100 41.75 -20.53 34.04
C LYS A 100 41.02 -21.17 32.86
N ILE A 101 40.95 -22.50 32.82
CA ILE A 101 40.19 -23.25 31.82
C ILE A 101 38.71 -22.89 31.93
N LYS A 102 38.14 -22.82 33.14
CA LYS A 102 36.74 -22.43 33.34
C LYS A 102 36.46 -21.00 32.87
N GLU A 103 37.35 -20.04 33.16
CA GLU A 103 37.21 -18.67 32.66
C GLU A 103 37.22 -18.62 31.12
N LEU A 104 38.17 -19.31 30.49
CA LEU A 104 38.28 -19.35 29.02
C LEU A 104 37.08 -20.04 28.38
N LEU A 105 36.55 -21.10 28.99
CA LEU A 105 35.33 -21.76 28.52
C LEU A 105 34.13 -20.83 28.60
N GLN A 106 33.95 -20.11 29.72
CA GLN A 106 32.88 -19.13 29.87
C GLN A 106 32.99 -18.01 28.83
N PHE A 107 34.20 -17.51 28.59
CA PHE A 107 34.46 -16.48 27.59
C PHE A 107 34.16 -16.97 26.16
N ASN A 108 34.55 -18.20 25.81
CA ASN A 108 34.25 -18.79 24.51
C ASN A 108 32.74 -18.96 24.29
N LEU A 109 32.00 -19.41 25.31
CA LEU A 109 30.54 -19.51 25.24
C LEU A 109 29.89 -18.15 24.99
N GLN A 110 30.41 -17.08 25.61
CA GLN A 110 29.94 -15.72 25.37
C GLN A 110 30.23 -15.26 23.94
N LEU A 111 31.42 -15.56 23.40
CA LEU A 111 31.76 -15.24 22.01
C LEU A 111 30.87 -15.99 21.01
N GLU A 112 30.60 -17.27 21.24
CA GLU A 112 29.70 -18.06 20.41
C GLU A 112 28.27 -17.49 20.40
N ALA A 113 27.76 -17.05 21.56
CA ALA A 113 26.48 -16.38 21.66
C ALA A 113 26.44 -15.07 20.87
N ASN A 114 27.51 -14.26 20.95
CA ASN A 114 27.62 -13.01 20.20
C ASN A 114 27.69 -13.26 18.68
N ILE A 115 28.46 -14.26 18.24
CA ILE A 115 28.56 -14.65 16.82
C ILE A 115 27.18 -15.05 16.28
N LYS A 116 26.43 -15.85 17.06
CA LYS A 116 25.08 -16.26 16.69
C LYS A 116 24.15 -15.06 16.54
N GLN A 117 24.13 -14.17 17.54
CA GLN A 117 23.33 -12.94 17.50
C GLN A 117 23.67 -12.07 16.28
N GLN A 118 24.96 -11.94 15.97
CA GLN A 118 25.41 -11.14 14.83
C GLN A 118 25.05 -11.80 13.49
N GLY A 119 25.05 -13.13 13.42
CA GLY A 119 24.52 -13.88 12.29
C GLY A 119 23.02 -13.61 12.05
N ASP A 120 22.23 -13.55 13.12
CA ASP A 120 20.80 -13.24 13.02
C ASP A 120 20.54 -11.79 12.58
N ILE A 121 21.33 -10.83 13.09
CA ILE A 121 21.31 -9.43 12.64
C ILE A 121 21.64 -9.33 11.14
N ASN A 122 22.66 -10.05 10.67
CA ASN A 122 23.05 -10.02 9.26
C ASN A 122 21.95 -10.58 8.34
N LYS A 123 21.25 -11.64 8.76
CA LYS A 123 20.09 -12.15 8.02
C LYS A 123 18.97 -11.12 7.94
N MET A 124 18.63 -10.49 9.07
CA MET A 124 17.62 -9.43 9.10
C MET A 124 17.99 -8.24 8.20
N ASN A 125 19.27 -7.84 8.19
CA ASN A 125 19.74 -6.77 7.31
C ASN A 125 19.67 -7.15 5.82
N ALA A 126 19.89 -8.41 5.48
CA ALA A 126 19.71 -8.92 4.12
C ALA A 126 18.23 -8.82 3.70
N ASP A 127 17.32 -9.30 4.55
CA ASP A 127 15.87 -9.23 4.29
C ASP A 127 15.38 -7.78 4.13
N ILE A 128 15.86 -6.87 4.98
CA ILE A 128 15.56 -5.43 4.89
C ILE A 128 16.08 -4.84 3.57
N SER A 129 17.27 -5.25 3.13
CA SER A 129 17.86 -4.78 1.88
C SER A 129 17.03 -5.22 0.67
N ASP A 130 16.56 -6.46 0.66
CA ASP A 130 15.68 -6.98 -0.39
C ASP A 130 14.32 -6.27 -0.40
N GLN A 131 13.75 -6.02 0.77
CA GLN A 131 12.52 -5.22 0.90
C GLN A 131 12.69 -3.80 0.36
N LEU A 132 13.82 -3.16 0.66
CA LEU A 132 14.12 -1.82 0.18
C LEU A 132 14.25 -1.78 -1.34
N LEU A 133 14.90 -2.78 -1.94
CA LEU A 133 15.04 -2.90 -3.39
C LEU A 133 13.67 -3.06 -4.07
N ASN A 134 12.79 -3.89 -3.52
CA ASN A 134 11.42 -4.05 -4.00
C ASN A 134 10.61 -2.75 -3.93
N GLN A 135 10.76 -1.98 -2.84
CA GLN A 135 10.10 -0.68 -2.69
C GLN A 135 10.61 0.37 -3.68
N ILE A 136 11.92 0.39 -3.95
CA ILE A 136 12.51 1.27 -4.96
C ILE A 136 11.93 0.99 -6.34
N GLU A 137 11.82 -0.29 -6.71
CA GLU A 137 11.25 -0.70 -8.00
C GLU A 137 9.76 -0.35 -8.11
N LEU A 138 8.98 -0.56 -7.04
CA LEU A 138 7.57 -0.15 -6.99
C LEU A 138 7.40 1.36 -7.17
N ASN A 139 8.21 2.17 -6.47
CA ASN A 139 8.19 3.63 -6.62
C ASN A 139 8.57 4.06 -8.04
N ARG A 140 9.54 3.38 -8.67
CA ARG A 140 9.92 3.63 -10.07
C ARG A 140 8.74 3.38 -11.02
N GLN A 141 8.00 2.30 -10.81
CA GLN A 141 6.81 1.98 -11.62
C GLN A 141 5.69 3.00 -11.42
N GLN A 142 5.45 3.43 -10.18
CA GLN A 142 4.47 4.47 -9.87
C GLN A 142 4.81 5.81 -10.53
N GLU A 143 6.08 6.21 -10.52
CA GLU A 143 6.52 7.46 -11.17
C GLU A 143 6.36 7.39 -12.69
N GLU A 144 6.59 6.22 -13.30
CA GLU A 144 6.34 6.05 -14.73
C GLU A 144 4.84 6.10 -15.06
N GLN A 145 3.98 5.46 -14.27
CA GLN A 145 2.52 5.55 -14.43
C GLN A 145 2.04 7.00 -14.28
N LYS A 146 2.57 7.75 -13.31
CA LYS A 146 2.26 9.17 -13.12
C LYS A 146 2.63 9.99 -14.36
N LYS A 147 3.80 9.74 -14.98
CA LYS A 147 4.20 10.42 -16.22
C LYS A 147 3.30 10.08 -17.40
N VAL A 148 2.79 8.85 -17.49
CA VAL A 148 1.82 8.45 -18.52
C VAL A 148 0.51 9.21 -18.31
N LEU A 149 -0.05 9.20 -17.09
CA LEU A 149 -1.28 9.92 -16.76
C LEU A 149 -1.16 11.43 -16.99
N GLN A 150 -0.01 12.04 -16.66
CA GLN A 150 0.24 13.45 -16.94
C GLN A 150 0.21 13.75 -18.45
N ARG A 151 0.79 12.87 -19.27
CA ARG A 151 0.74 13.02 -20.74
C ARG A 151 -0.70 12.89 -21.26
N GLU A 152 -1.45 11.91 -20.79
CA GLU A 152 -2.86 11.73 -21.18
C GLU A 152 -3.74 12.92 -20.78
N LEU A 153 -3.48 13.50 -19.60
CA LEU A 153 -4.18 14.69 -19.13
C LEU A 153 -3.88 15.90 -20.03
N LEU A 154 -2.63 16.10 -20.44
CA LEU A 154 -2.26 17.17 -21.38
C LEU A 154 -2.93 16.99 -22.74
N VAL A 155 -2.95 15.76 -23.27
CA VAL A 155 -3.64 15.45 -24.54
C VAL A 155 -5.14 15.72 -24.42
N SER A 156 -5.75 15.33 -23.30
CA SER A 156 -7.18 15.58 -23.05
C SER A 156 -7.49 17.06 -22.92
N ALA A 157 -6.61 17.83 -22.27
CA ALA A 157 -6.76 19.28 -22.14
C ALA A 157 -6.67 19.99 -23.50
N ASP A 158 -5.72 19.61 -24.35
CA ASP A 158 -5.61 20.14 -25.72
C ASP A 158 -6.86 19.81 -26.56
N TYR A 159 -7.39 18.59 -26.41
CA TYR A 159 -8.63 18.19 -27.08
C TYR A 159 -9.83 19.02 -26.64
N ILE A 160 -9.99 19.26 -25.33
CA ILE A 160 -11.05 20.11 -24.78
C ILE A 160 -10.92 21.54 -25.33
N GLY A 161 -9.72 22.12 -25.32
CA GLY A 161 -9.49 23.46 -25.87
C GLY A 161 -9.91 23.58 -27.34
N LYS A 162 -9.61 22.57 -28.16
CA LYS A 162 -10.05 22.50 -29.57
C LYS A 162 -11.58 22.40 -29.72
N LEU A 163 -12.26 21.71 -28.81
CA LEU A 163 -13.72 21.65 -28.81
C LEU A 163 -14.34 22.98 -28.39
N GLU A 164 -13.79 23.63 -27.37
CA GLU A 164 -14.23 24.96 -26.92
C GLU A 164 -14.11 25.99 -28.04
N GLU A 165 -13.00 25.99 -28.79
CA GLU A 165 -12.80 26.87 -29.95
C GLU A 165 -13.87 26.63 -31.05
N LYS A 166 -14.16 25.36 -31.36
CA LYS A 166 -15.21 25.02 -32.34
C LYS A 166 -16.59 25.47 -31.90
N VAL A 167 -16.94 25.24 -30.63
CA VAL A 167 -18.23 25.66 -30.07
C VAL A 167 -18.33 27.18 -30.07
N TYR A 168 -17.26 27.88 -29.69
CA TYR A 168 -17.20 29.33 -29.74
C TYR A 168 -17.42 29.86 -31.17
N SER A 169 -16.72 29.30 -32.16
CA SER A 169 -16.88 29.67 -33.57
C SER A 169 -18.31 29.42 -34.06
N ALA A 170 -18.91 28.27 -33.73
CA ALA A 170 -20.28 27.95 -34.14
C ALA A 170 -21.29 28.92 -33.52
N ASN A 171 -21.15 29.22 -32.22
CA ASN A 171 -22.01 30.18 -31.53
C ASN A 171 -21.89 31.59 -32.10
N LYS A 172 -20.68 32.01 -32.47
CA LYS A 172 -20.44 33.30 -33.13
C LYS A 172 -21.21 33.37 -34.45
N THR A 173 -21.09 32.35 -35.31
CA THR A 173 -21.82 32.29 -36.58
C THR A 173 -23.34 32.24 -36.37
N SER A 174 -23.83 31.48 -35.36
CA SER A 174 -25.26 31.48 -35.04
C SER A 174 -25.78 32.85 -34.61
N LEU A 175 -24.97 33.64 -33.88
CA LEU A 175 -25.33 34.99 -33.49
C LEU A 175 -25.38 35.94 -34.70
N GLU A 176 -24.42 35.83 -35.61
CA GLU A 176 -24.40 36.59 -36.87
C GLU A 176 -25.65 36.30 -37.71
N LEU A 177 -25.99 35.02 -37.90
CA LEU A 177 -27.21 34.61 -38.62
C LEU A 177 -28.50 35.10 -37.96
N LEU A 178 -28.55 35.13 -36.62
CA LEU A 178 -29.72 35.61 -35.89
C LEU A 178 -29.91 37.12 -36.05
N ASN A 179 -28.83 37.88 -36.13
CA ASN A 179 -28.89 39.30 -36.45
C ASN A 179 -29.37 39.52 -37.88
N GLU A 180 -28.84 38.77 -38.86
CA GLU A 180 -29.29 38.84 -40.26
C GLU A 180 -30.78 38.51 -40.41
N LEU A 181 -31.27 37.47 -39.71
CA LEU A 181 -32.69 37.13 -39.69
C LEU A 181 -33.54 38.26 -39.14
N LYS A 182 -33.11 38.89 -38.05
CA LYS A 182 -33.82 40.02 -37.45
C LYS A 182 -33.88 41.22 -38.39
N GLU A 183 -32.78 41.56 -39.06
CA GLU A 183 -32.74 42.64 -40.06
C GLU A 183 -33.70 42.36 -41.23
N ALA A 184 -33.74 41.10 -41.70
CA ALA A 184 -34.67 40.69 -42.74
C ALA A 184 -36.15 40.73 -42.27
N GLU A 185 -36.42 40.36 -41.02
CA GLU A 185 -37.76 40.48 -40.42
C GLU A 185 -38.23 41.94 -40.34
N ASP A 186 -37.35 42.86 -39.91
CA ASP A 186 -37.62 44.30 -39.85
C ASP A 186 -37.87 44.87 -41.27
N GLU A 187 -37.09 44.46 -42.28
CA GLU A 187 -37.30 44.85 -43.67
C GLU A 187 -38.64 44.35 -44.22
N MET A 188 -38.97 43.08 -43.95
CA MET A 188 -40.26 42.50 -44.34
C MET A 188 -41.44 43.24 -43.69
N GLU A 189 -41.31 43.66 -42.44
CA GLU A 189 -42.32 44.46 -41.76
C GLU A 189 -42.46 45.86 -42.40
N GLY A 190 -41.34 46.51 -42.73
CA GLY A 190 -41.32 47.76 -43.49
C GLY A 190 -42.05 47.65 -44.83
N LEU A 191 -41.76 46.61 -45.62
CA LEU A 191 -42.41 46.35 -46.90
C LEU A 191 -43.90 46.04 -46.75
N ARG A 192 -44.30 45.29 -45.73
CA ARG A 192 -45.72 45.03 -45.42
C ARG A 192 -46.46 46.34 -45.15
N ASN A 193 -45.90 47.22 -44.34
CA ASN A 193 -46.49 48.53 -44.05
C ASN A 193 -46.63 49.36 -45.33
N TYR A 194 -45.60 49.37 -46.18
CA TYR A 194 -45.65 50.06 -47.48
C TYR A 194 -46.75 49.52 -48.41
N ILE A 195 -46.91 48.20 -48.49
CA ILE A 195 -48.00 47.57 -49.27
C ILE A 195 -49.37 48.01 -48.75
N VAL A 196 -49.56 48.06 -47.42
CA VAL A 196 -50.81 48.51 -46.80
C VAL A 196 -51.11 49.96 -47.18
N GLU A 197 -50.12 50.86 -47.11
CA GLU A 197 -50.27 52.26 -47.53
C GLU A 197 -50.64 52.39 -49.00
N LEU A 198 -49.94 51.67 -49.88
CA LEU A 198 -50.22 51.69 -51.32
C LEU A 198 -51.63 51.18 -51.64
N LYS A 199 -52.04 50.06 -51.04
CA LYS A 199 -53.41 49.53 -51.16
C LYS A 199 -54.45 50.52 -50.66
N GLY A 200 -54.11 51.33 -49.66
CA GLY A 200 -54.95 52.42 -49.16
C GLY A 200 -55.16 53.56 -50.17
N LYS A 201 -54.20 53.83 -51.05
CA LYS A 201 -54.23 54.97 -52.00
C LYS A 201 -54.85 54.65 -53.36
N MET A 202 -55.03 53.38 -53.72
CA MET A 202 -55.64 53.01 -55.01
C MET A 202 -57.16 53.23 -55.00
N SER A 203 -57.68 54.00 -55.96
CA SER A 203 -59.12 54.03 -56.27
C SER A 203 -59.54 52.67 -56.80
N VAL A 204 -60.66 52.17 -56.29
CA VAL A 204 -61.07 50.79 -56.53
C VAL A 204 -61.98 50.73 -57.76
N TYR A 205 -62.83 51.72 -57.98
CA TYR A 205 -63.74 51.83 -59.12
C TYR A 205 -63.37 53.01 -60.03
N ILE A 206 -63.32 52.78 -61.35
CA ILE A 206 -63.00 53.79 -62.35
C ILE A 206 -64.26 54.02 -63.20
N PRO A 207 -64.95 55.18 -63.10
CA PRO A 207 -66.16 55.46 -63.85
C PRO A 207 -65.89 55.79 -65.32
N ALA A 208 -66.88 55.55 -66.16
CA ALA A 208 -67.01 56.15 -67.48
C ALA A 208 -67.34 57.65 -67.33
N LYS A 209 -66.49 58.51 -67.91
CA LYS A 209 -66.54 59.97 -67.69
C LYS A 209 -67.77 60.66 -68.28
N ASP A 210 -68.44 59.98 -69.21
CA ASP A 210 -69.62 60.42 -69.93
C ASP A 210 -70.95 60.02 -69.26
N ASP A 211 -70.91 59.20 -68.21
CA ASP A 211 -72.08 58.69 -67.51
C ASP A 211 -72.17 59.30 -66.11
N GLN A 212 -73.15 60.18 -65.91
CA GLN A 212 -73.36 60.86 -64.62
C GLN A 212 -73.78 59.88 -63.51
N ILE A 213 -74.47 58.80 -63.86
CA ILE A 213 -74.88 57.75 -62.92
C ILE A 213 -73.64 57.00 -62.46
N ASP A 214 -72.74 56.69 -63.39
CA ASP A 214 -71.51 55.96 -63.10
C ASP A 214 -70.51 56.78 -62.29
N LEU A 215 -70.37 58.07 -62.58
CA LEU A 215 -69.54 58.99 -61.79
C LEU A 215 -70.00 59.04 -60.33
N LYS A 216 -71.32 59.12 -60.10
CA LYS A 216 -71.89 59.11 -58.74
C LYS A 216 -71.74 57.75 -58.08
N LEU A 217 -71.93 56.66 -58.81
CA LEU A 217 -71.71 55.32 -58.30
C LEU A 217 -70.24 55.08 -57.93
N ALA A 218 -69.30 55.59 -58.72
CA ALA A 218 -67.87 55.54 -58.45
C ALA A 218 -67.47 56.35 -57.22
N GLU A 219 -68.03 57.55 -57.08
CA GLU A 219 -67.84 58.41 -55.90
C GLU A 219 -68.31 57.67 -54.64
N PHE A 220 -69.46 57.02 -54.71
CA PHE A 220 -70.00 56.21 -53.62
C PHE A 220 -69.14 54.98 -53.32
N ILE A 221 -68.83 54.14 -54.31
CA ILE A 221 -68.05 52.90 -54.14
C ILE A 221 -66.64 53.19 -53.62
N ASN A 222 -65.97 54.24 -54.10
CA ASN A 222 -64.61 54.56 -53.69
C ASN A 222 -64.51 55.10 -52.26
N ASN A 223 -65.58 55.74 -51.75
CA ASN A 223 -65.65 56.26 -50.39
C ASN A 223 -66.25 55.27 -49.38
N TYR A 224 -66.80 54.13 -49.83
CA TYR A 224 -67.46 53.16 -48.96
C TYR A 224 -66.45 52.33 -48.12
N PRO A 225 -66.69 52.08 -46.82
CA PRO A 225 -65.89 51.17 -45.99
C PRO A 225 -65.92 49.75 -46.58
N GLU A 226 -64.76 49.13 -46.83
CA GLU A 226 -64.67 47.86 -47.59
C GLU A 226 -64.89 47.96 -49.12
N ARG A 227 -64.64 49.13 -49.73
CA ARG A 227 -64.67 49.38 -51.19
C ARG A 227 -64.13 48.27 -52.11
N GLN A 228 -63.17 47.46 -51.64
CA GLN A 228 -62.62 46.31 -52.39
C GLN A 228 -63.68 45.24 -52.72
N ARG A 229 -64.65 45.00 -51.82
CA ARG A 229 -65.71 44.01 -52.03
C ARG A 229 -66.79 44.52 -53.00
N LEU A 230 -67.09 45.82 -52.93
CA LEU A 230 -68.13 46.46 -53.75
C LEU A 230 -67.78 46.57 -55.23
N LYS A 231 -66.50 46.76 -55.57
CA LYS A 231 -66.06 46.80 -56.97
C LYS A 231 -66.41 45.54 -57.74
N ILE A 232 -66.29 44.38 -57.09
CA ILE A 232 -66.57 43.11 -57.74
C ILE A 232 -68.08 42.90 -57.92
N LEU A 233 -68.88 43.52 -57.06
CA LEU A 233 -70.33 43.41 -57.12
C LEU A 233 -70.91 44.28 -58.23
N PHE A 234 -70.44 45.52 -58.44
CA PHE A 234 -70.96 46.39 -59.50
C PHE A 234 -70.12 46.33 -60.79
N LEU A 235 -70.64 45.66 -61.81
CA LEU A 235 -70.10 45.68 -63.17
C LEU A 235 -71.03 46.49 -64.08
N ARG A 236 -70.52 47.53 -64.74
CA ARG A 236 -71.32 48.35 -65.67
C ARG A 236 -71.58 47.56 -66.95
N GLU A 237 -72.84 47.43 -67.35
CA GLU A 237 -73.22 46.87 -68.66
C GLU A 237 -73.57 47.98 -69.65
N SER A 238 -74.42 48.93 -69.23
CA SER A 238 -74.81 50.10 -70.02
C SER A 238 -75.20 51.25 -69.10
N GLU A 239 -75.45 52.44 -69.66
CA GLU A 239 -75.92 53.58 -68.87
C GLU A 239 -77.19 53.22 -68.09
N GLY A 240 -77.15 53.47 -66.77
CA GLY A 240 -78.24 53.13 -65.86
C GLY A 240 -78.50 51.63 -65.66
N VAL A 241 -77.67 50.71 -66.18
CA VAL A 241 -77.82 49.27 -65.97
C VAL A 241 -76.50 48.64 -65.55
N TYR A 242 -76.52 48.07 -64.35
CA TYR A 242 -75.37 47.48 -63.70
C TYR A 242 -75.68 46.04 -63.34
N GLN A 243 -74.69 45.17 -63.44
CA GLN A 243 -74.75 43.87 -62.83
C GLN A 243 -74.30 44.03 -61.38
N PHE A 244 -75.17 43.65 -60.43
CA PHE A 244 -74.88 43.51 -59.02
C PHE A 244 -74.76 42.03 -58.65
N GLY A 245 -73.53 41.54 -58.52
CA GLY A 245 -73.25 40.12 -58.29
C GLY A 245 -73.82 39.24 -59.41
N SER A 246 -74.81 38.41 -59.11
CA SER A 246 -75.50 37.56 -60.09
C SER A 246 -76.73 38.20 -60.76
N ARG A 247 -77.11 39.41 -60.34
CA ARG A 247 -78.37 40.05 -60.76
C ARG A 247 -78.10 41.29 -61.60
N ARG A 248 -78.99 41.54 -62.56
CA ARG A 248 -78.98 42.78 -63.35
C ARG A 248 -79.91 43.80 -62.69
N VAL A 249 -79.42 44.99 -62.42
CA VAL A 249 -80.14 46.06 -61.73
C VAL A 249 -80.13 47.34 -62.54
N ALA A 250 -81.26 48.05 -62.55
CA ALA A 250 -81.35 49.38 -63.15
C ALA A 250 -81.11 50.42 -62.05
N VAL A 251 -80.17 51.32 -62.29
CA VAL A 251 -79.72 52.36 -61.37
C VAL A 251 -80.07 53.71 -61.97
N ARG A 252 -80.63 54.60 -61.16
CA ARG A 252 -80.88 55.99 -61.53
C ARG A 252 -80.42 56.92 -60.42
N VAL A 253 -80.11 58.16 -60.77
CA VAL A 253 -79.77 59.20 -59.80
C VAL A 253 -80.90 60.21 -59.76
N ASP A 254 -81.57 60.33 -58.61
CA ASP A 254 -82.59 61.36 -58.37
C ASP A 254 -82.10 62.32 -57.28
N LYS A 255 -81.95 63.61 -57.58
CA LYS A 255 -81.51 64.65 -56.62
C LYS A 255 -80.26 64.23 -55.83
N ASP A 256 -79.22 63.80 -56.56
CA ASP A 256 -77.94 63.29 -56.03
C ASP A 256 -78.01 61.99 -55.21
N LYS A 257 -79.18 61.36 -55.09
CA LYS A 257 -79.34 60.06 -54.44
C LYS A 257 -79.40 58.94 -55.48
N ILE A 258 -78.58 57.91 -55.27
CA ILE A 258 -78.57 56.72 -56.12
C ILE A 258 -79.73 55.81 -55.69
N ASN A 259 -80.63 55.53 -56.63
CA ASN A 259 -81.80 54.69 -56.45
C ASN A 259 -81.72 53.47 -57.37
N ILE A 260 -81.94 52.28 -56.82
CA ILE A 260 -81.87 51.01 -57.53
C ILE A 260 -83.27 50.42 -57.67
N ARG A 261 -83.66 50.06 -58.89
CA ARG A 261 -84.95 49.45 -59.19
C ARG A 261 -84.99 48.02 -58.64
N VAL A 262 -86.00 47.73 -57.82
CA VAL A 262 -86.32 46.39 -57.32
C VAL A 262 -87.77 46.01 -57.63
N GLY A 263 -88.16 44.75 -57.46
CA GLY A 263 -89.46 44.19 -57.86
C GLY A 263 -90.72 44.84 -57.25
N GLY A 264 -90.57 45.80 -56.33
CA GLY A 264 -91.66 46.56 -55.72
C GLY A 264 -91.48 48.08 -55.71
N GLY A 265 -90.45 48.65 -56.34
CA GLY A 265 -90.18 50.09 -56.27
C GLY A 265 -88.72 50.44 -56.55
N TYR A 266 -88.27 51.54 -55.96
CA TYR A 266 -86.86 51.96 -55.94
C TYR A 266 -86.38 51.98 -54.49
N LEU A 267 -85.18 51.46 -54.25
CA LEU A 267 -84.50 51.52 -52.94
C LEU A 267 -83.28 52.41 -53.05
N GLN A 268 -82.89 53.06 -51.94
CA GLN A 268 -81.61 53.78 -51.90
C GLN A 268 -80.45 52.78 -51.94
N ILE A 269 -79.31 53.19 -52.49
CA ILE A 269 -78.14 52.32 -52.61
C ILE A 269 -77.69 51.73 -51.28
N ASP A 270 -77.73 52.49 -50.17
CA ASP A 270 -77.37 51.99 -48.83
C ASP A 270 -78.27 50.83 -48.41
N GLU A 271 -79.59 51.01 -48.49
CA GLU A 271 -80.59 49.99 -48.13
C GLU A 271 -80.49 48.75 -49.05
N PHE A 272 -80.22 48.99 -50.33
CA PHE A 272 -80.03 47.90 -51.29
C PHE A 272 -78.78 47.08 -50.95
N LEU A 273 -77.68 47.73 -50.57
CA LEU A 273 -76.47 47.03 -50.16
C LEU A 273 -76.71 46.21 -48.90
N ASP A 274 -77.33 46.77 -47.87
CA ASP A 274 -77.59 46.03 -46.63
C ASP A 274 -78.44 44.78 -46.86
N GLN A 275 -79.43 44.86 -47.75
CA GLN A 275 -80.34 43.76 -48.03
C GLN A 275 -79.72 42.66 -48.92
N TYR A 276 -78.98 43.05 -49.97
CA TYR A 276 -78.57 42.12 -51.03
C TYR A 276 -77.08 41.75 -50.98
N THR A 277 -76.23 42.55 -50.34
CA THR A 277 -74.78 42.30 -50.25
C THR A 277 -74.47 40.97 -49.54
N PRO A 278 -75.01 40.67 -48.35
CA PRO A 278 -74.69 39.40 -47.67
C PRO A 278 -75.07 38.16 -48.51
N GLN A 279 -76.20 38.23 -49.22
CA GLN A 279 -76.70 37.14 -50.06
C GLN A 279 -75.83 36.91 -51.31
N GLU A 280 -75.34 37.98 -51.93
CA GLU A 280 -74.50 37.87 -53.12
C GLU A 280 -73.05 37.50 -52.75
N LEU A 281 -72.53 37.96 -51.61
CA LEU A 281 -71.23 37.51 -51.08
C LEU A 281 -71.22 36.00 -50.81
N GLU A 282 -72.27 35.45 -50.19
CA GLU A 282 -72.33 34.01 -49.93
C GLU A 282 -72.33 33.18 -51.22
N LYS A 283 -72.99 33.67 -52.28
CA LYS A 283 -72.99 33.01 -53.60
C LYS A 283 -71.64 33.11 -54.30
N GLN A 284 -70.95 34.24 -54.14
CA GLN A 284 -69.66 34.49 -54.77
C GLN A 284 -68.54 33.68 -54.10
N ASP A 285 -68.54 33.57 -52.77
CA ASP A 285 -67.60 32.75 -52.01
C ASP A 285 -67.64 31.26 -52.40
N ARG A 286 -68.80 30.77 -52.88
CA ARG A 286 -68.96 29.40 -53.39
C ARG A 286 -68.37 29.17 -54.79
N LYS A 287 -68.07 30.25 -55.52
CA LYS A 287 -67.51 30.22 -56.88
C LYS A 287 -66.01 30.51 -56.92
N ASP A 288 -65.36 30.84 -55.80
CA ASP A 288 -63.92 31.12 -55.78
C ASP A 288 -63.08 29.87 -56.10
N PRO A 289 -62.34 29.85 -57.23
CA PRO A 289 -61.51 28.72 -57.63
C PRO A 289 -60.43 28.38 -56.60
N LEU A 290 -59.89 29.37 -55.87
CA LEU A 290 -58.83 29.14 -54.89
C LEU A 290 -59.34 28.42 -53.64
N LYS A 291 -60.57 28.73 -53.20
CA LYS A 291 -61.19 28.09 -52.02
C LYS A 291 -61.53 26.62 -52.30
N ARG A 292 -61.96 26.31 -53.54
CA ARG A 292 -62.10 24.92 -54.01
C ARG A 292 -60.77 24.17 -54.08
N PHE A 293 -59.67 24.87 -54.38
CA PHE A 293 -58.34 24.26 -54.45
C PHE A 293 -57.77 23.98 -53.05
N SER A 294 -57.92 24.91 -52.11
CA SER A 294 -57.51 24.71 -50.72
C SER A 294 -58.33 23.63 -50.02
N GLU A 295 -59.65 23.54 -50.25
CA GLU A 295 -60.48 22.41 -49.80
C GLU A 295 -59.99 21.07 -50.37
N LYS A 296 -59.63 21.02 -51.65
CA LYS A 296 -59.07 19.81 -52.27
C LYS A 296 -57.72 19.40 -51.69
N ILE A 297 -56.82 20.35 -51.40
CA ILE A 297 -55.52 20.05 -50.77
C ILE A 297 -55.69 19.57 -49.32
N VAL A 298 -56.61 20.15 -48.57
CA VAL A 298 -56.91 19.69 -47.20
C VAL A 298 -57.46 18.27 -47.22
N VAL A 299 -58.41 17.95 -48.12
CA VAL A 299 -58.92 16.58 -48.30
C VAL A 299 -57.80 15.60 -48.71
N GLN A 300 -56.86 16.04 -49.55
CA GLN A 300 -55.72 15.22 -49.96
C GLN A 300 -54.72 14.98 -48.82
N LYS A 301 -54.47 15.97 -47.94
CA LYS A 301 -53.62 15.79 -46.75
C LYS A 301 -54.27 14.88 -45.69
N THR A 302 -55.60 14.91 -45.53
CA THR A 302 -56.29 14.03 -44.58
C THR A 302 -56.34 12.57 -45.06
N LEU A 303 -56.28 12.33 -46.37
CA LEU A 303 -56.29 10.97 -46.95
C LEU A 303 -54.90 10.32 -47.02
N VAL A 304 -53.81 11.09 -47.01
CA VAL A 304 -52.42 10.56 -47.08
C VAL A 304 -51.83 10.29 -45.67
N GLY A 305 -52.56 10.60 -44.59
CA GLY A 305 -52.09 10.44 -43.20
C GLY A 305 -52.31 9.06 -42.55
N LYS A 306 -52.70 8.03 -43.29
CA LYS A 306 -52.80 6.65 -42.80
C LYS A 306 -51.90 5.75 -43.62
N GLU A 307 -51.00 5.05 -42.92
CA GLU A 307 -49.94 4.13 -43.40
C GLU A 307 -48.68 4.89 -43.83
N ILE A 308 -47.52 4.76 -43.17
CA ILE A 308 -46.77 3.54 -42.89
C ILE A 308 -46.09 3.65 -41.51
N LYS A 309 -46.50 2.78 -40.57
CA LYS A 309 -45.67 2.32 -39.45
C LYS A 309 -44.96 1.07 -39.96
N GLU A 310 -43.67 1.14 -40.22
CA GLU A 310 -42.83 -0.05 -40.36
C GLU A 310 -41.79 -0.09 -39.25
N SER A 311 -42.07 -1.00 -38.32
CA SER A 311 -41.19 -1.62 -37.35
C SER A 311 -39.99 -2.29 -38.03
N SER A 312 -38.80 -2.13 -37.45
CA SER A 312 -37.68 -3.04 -37.70
C SER A 312 -37.18 -3.68 -36.38
N PRO A 313 -36.80 -4.97 -36.39
CA PRO A 313 -36.77 -5.80 -35.18
C PRO A 313 -35.35 -6.08 -34.67
N ILE A 314 -35.22 -6.03 -33.34
CA ILE A 314 -34.38 -6.82 -32.43
C ILE A 314 -33.09 -7.46 -33.01
N ARG A 315 -31.94 -7.01 -32.51
CA ARG A 315 -30.84 -7.92 -32.16
C ARG A 315 -30.18 -7.48 -30.85
N ASN A 316 -30.55 -8.18 -29.78
CA ASN A 316 -30.00 -8.06 -28.44
C ASN A 316 -29.14 -9.29 -28.16
N SER A 317 -27.86 -9.09 -27.84
CA SER A 317 -26.96 -10.05 -27.20
C SER A 317 -25.89 -9.21 -26.47
N LEU A 318 -26.09 -8.92 -25.18
CA LEU A 318 -25.64 -9.69 -24.01
C LEU A 318 -24.19 -9.41 -23.59
N LEU A 319 -24.06 -9.23 -22.27
CA LEU A 319 -22.86 -9.15 -21.40
C LEU A 319 -22.19 -7.77 -21.39
N GLY A 320 -22.28 -6.93 -20.36
CA GLY A 320 -22.04 -7.14 -18.91
C GLY A 320 -20.82 -6.25 -18.54
N SER A 321 -20.69 -5.51 -17.45
CA SER A 321 -21.34 -5.48 -16.15
C SER A 321 -20.97 -4.16 -15.44
N GLN A 322 -21.96 -3.62 -14.71
CA GLN A 322 -21.89 -2.90 -13.43
C GLN A 322 -20.88 -1.76 -13.22
N TYR A 323 -21.44 -0.55 -13.11
CA TYR A 323 -21.02 0.45 -12.14
C TYR A 323 -21.59 0.10 -10.76
N LEU A 324 -20.76 0.07 -9.71
CA LEU A 324 -21.20 0.27 -8.33
C LEU A 324 -20.05 0.86 -7.47
N SER A 325 -20.31 2.08 -7.00
CA SER A 325 -20.21 2.52 -5.59
C SER A 325 -18.88 2.49 -4.82
N GLN A 326 -18.57 3.69 -4.33
CA GLN A 326 -17.68 4.10 -3.24
C GLN A 326 -17.47 3.09 -2.09
N PRO A 327 -16.29 3.11 -1.43
CA PRO A 327 -16.14 2.60 -0.07
C PRO A 327 -16.23 3.74 0.95
N SER A 328 -17.19 3.64 1.88
CA SER A 328 -17.22 4.38 3.13
C SER A 328 -16.87 3.46 4.31
N ASN A 329 -16.12 4.03 5.25
CA ASN A 329 -15.67 3.53 6.54
C ASN A 329 -16.64 2.64 7.34
N ARG A 330 -16.06 1.63 8.03
CA ARG A 330 -16.26 1.21 9.46
C ARG A 330 -15.50 -0.11 9.70
N SER A 331 -14.41 -0.13 10.47
CA SER A 331 -14.35 -0.33 11.93
C SER A 331 -15.11 -1.56 12.45
N ASN A 332 -14.36 -2.60 12.81
CA ASN A 332 -14.58 -3.66 13.83
C ASN A 332 -13.41 -4.66 13.63
N GLY A 333 -12.45 -4.88 14.53
CA GLY A 333 -12.58 -4.97 15.98
C GLY A 333 -13.09 -6.35 16.36
N SER A 334 -12.19 -7.35 16.47
CA SER A 334 -12.38 -8.52 17.35
C SER A 334 -11.04 -9.19 17.68
N PRO A 335 -10.86 -9.68 18.91
CA PRO A 335 -9.59 -10.16 19.45
C PRO A 335 -9.43 -11.68 19.25
N SER A 336 -8.20 -12.13 19.02
CA SER A 336 -7.84 -13.55 19.24
C SER A 336 -6.73 -13.62 20.28
N LYS A 337 -7.08 -14.25 21.40
CA LYS A 337 -6.14 -14.85 22.34
C LYS A 337 -5.44 -16.00 21.63
N TYR A 338 -4.13 -16.10 21.78
CA TYR A 338 -3.37 -17.27 22.26
C TYR A 338 -1.90 -16.89 22.36
#